data_AF-A0A364LLR6-F1
#
_entry.id   AF-A0A364LLR6-F1
#
_cell.length_a   1.000
_cell.length_b   1.000
_cell.length_c   1.000
_cell.angle_alpha   90.00
_cell.angle_beta   90.00
_cell.angle_gamma   90.00
#
_symmetry.space_group_name_H-M   'P 1'
#
loop_
_entity.id
_entity.type
_entity.pdbx_description
1 polymer ?
#
loop_
_entity_poly.entity_id
_entity_poly.type
_entity_poly.pdbx_seq_one_letter_code
_entity_poly.pdbx_strand_id
1 'polypeptide(L)'
;MNLTEEDALKLQRQLAQLLEDFIEQMRKANKDLNKNMMGSSPFEAIARTESANDAAYQGYLAVQNQNNAKSDEAFDAYRDTCERNNANSAAAFDSYRAGEMTYEEAVAIKEKNDLANDKAYDFACSLKHQNDKASDKAYEAYLNAFDANTKTCDQFLQNQNNCSLSDTVSSNLTNNLELSPENTADAEEQEAAELNEEEAPEENASSSLR
;
A
#
# COMPACT_ATOMS: atom_id res chain seq x y z
N MET A 1 -27.03 -24.28 -2.31
CA MET A 1 -27.75 -23.00 -2.11
C MET A 1 -27.59 -22.20 -3.40
N ASN A 2 -28.63 -21.49 -3.86
CA ASN A 2 -28.47 -20.54 -4.98
C ASN A 2 -28.15 -19.18 -4.34
N LEU A 3 -26.99 -18.58 -4.66
CA LEU A 3 -26.68 -17.21 -4.24
C LEU A 3 -27.66 -16.24 -4.90
N THR A 4 -28.20 -15.32 -4.11
CA THR A 4 -29.22 -14.36 -4.52
C THR A 4 -28.62 -12.96 -4.75
N GLU A 5 -29.37 -12.07 -5.41
CA GLU A 5 -28.99 -10.64 -5.51
C GLU A 5 -28.79 -9.99 -4.14
N GLU A 6 -29.54 -10.45 -3.12
CA GLU A 6 -29.40 -10.01 -1.74
C GLU A 6 -28.05 -10.45 -1.14
N ASP A 7 -27.57 -11.65 -1.50
CA ASP A 7 -26.24 -12.13 -1.11
C ASP A 7 -25.15 -11.29 -1.78
N ALA A 8 -25.30 -10.91 -3.05
CA ALA A 8 -24.36 -9.98 -3.71
C ALA A 8 -24.31 -8.61 -3.01
N LEU A 9 -25.47 -8.03 -2.68
CA LEU A 9 -25.52 -6.73 -1.99
C LEU A 9 -24.89 -6.79 -0.60
N LYS A 10 -25.14 -7.88 0.14
CA LYS A 10 -24.52 -8.09 1.45
C LYS A 10 -23.01 -8.23 1.32
N LEU A 11 -22.54 -8.96 0.31
CA LEU A 11 -21.13 -9.17 0.06
C LEU A 11 -20.44 -7.87 -0.38
N GLN A 12 -21.10 -7.05 -1.21
CA GLN A 12 -20.61 -5.72 -1.59
C GLN A 12 -20.45 -4.80 -0.38
N ARG A 13 -21.41 -4.82 0.57
CA ARG A 13 -21.28 -4.06 1.83
C ARG A 13 -20.11 -4.54 2.67
N GLN A 14 -19.90 -5.85 2.76
CA GLN A 14 -18.77 -6.42 3.49
C GLN A 14 -17.43 -6.04 2.85
N LEU A 15 -17.34 -6.02 1.52
CA LEU A 15 -16.14 -5.58 0.81
C LEU A 15 -15.85 -4.09 1.05
N ALA A 16 -16.88 -3.25 0.99
CA ALA A 16 -16.75 -1.83 1.25
C ALA A 16 -16.27 -1.58 2.68
N GLN A 17 -16.85 -2.27 3.67
CA GLN A 17 -16.45 -2.16 5.07
C GLN A 17 -15.01 -2.62 5.28
N LEU A 18 -14.62 -3.77 4.73
CA LEU A 18 -13.27 -4.30 4.84
C LEU A 18 -12.23 -3.31 4.29
N LEU A 19 -12.55 -2.69 3.15
CA LEU A 19 -11.69 -1.67 2.54
C LEU A 19 -11.62 -0.40 3.40
N GLU A 20 -12.76 0.07 3.93
CA GLU A 20 -12.80 1.24 4.82
C GLU A 20 -11.99 1.01 6.09
N ASP A 21 -12.18 -0.14 6.74
CA ASP A 21 -11.46 -0.52 7.96
C ASP A 21 -9.95 -0.56 7.70
N PHE A 22 -9.53 -1.12 6.57
CA PHE A 22 -8.12 -1.15 6.17
C PHE A 22 -7.57 0.26 5.92
N ILE A 23 -8.29 1.10 5.17
CA ILE A 23 -7.87 2.49 4.90
C ILE A 23 -7.77 3.29 6.22
N GLU A 24 -8.72 3.12 7.13
CA GLU A 24 -8.74 3.80 8.42
C GLU A 24 -7.59 3.32 9.33
N GLN A 25 -7.32 2.01 9.33
CA GLN A 25 -6.15 1.44 10.01
C GLN A 25 -4.85 2.05 9.47
N MET A 26 -4.72 2.20 8.15
CA MET A 26 -3.54 2.82 7.53
C MET A 26 -3.36 4.28 7.92
N ARG A 27 -4.45 5.06 7.93
CA ARG A 27 -4.42 6.47 8.37
C ARG A 27 -4.01 6.58 9.85
N LYS A 28 -4.55 5.71 10.70
CA LYS A 28 -4.22 5.69 12.13
C LYS A 28 -2.75 5.31 12.34
N ALA A 29 -2.27 4.28 11.65
CA ALA A 29 -0.88 3.84 11.73
C ALA A 29 0.10 4.95 11.32
N ASN A 30 -0.18 5.68 10.23
CA ASN A 30 0.65 6.81 9.81
C ASN A 30 0.65 7.96 10.84
N LYS A 31 -0.51 8.25 11.45
CA LYS A 31 -0.61 9.26 12.51
C LYS A 31 0.17 8.86 13.77
N ASP A 32 0.10 7.59 14.15
CA ASP A 32 0.85 7.06 15.29
C ASP A 32 2.35 7.03 15.01
N LEU A 33 2.77 6.72 13.77
CA LEU A 33 4.17 6.83 13.33
C LEU A 33 4.68 8.27 13.52
N ASN A 34 3.98 9.25 12.95
CA ASN A 34 4.34 10.67 13.07
C ASN A 34 4.47 11.13 14.54
N LYS A 35 3.54 10.72 15.41
CA LYS A 35 3.57 11.10 16.83
C LYS A 35 4.76 10.48 17.57
N ASN A 36 5.06 9.21 17.28
CA ASN A 36 6.09 8.46 17.99
C ASN A 36 7.52 8.71 17.46
N MET A 37 7.66 9.43 16.35
CA MET A 37 8.97 9.86 15.84
C MET A 37 9.58 11.01 16.65
N MET A 38 8.79 11.79 17.40
CA MET A 38 9.32 12.81 18.30
C MET A 38 10.14 12.15 19.42
N GLY A 39 11.45 12.43 19.45
CA GLY A 39 12.39 11.88 20.44
C GLY A 39 12.95 10.50 20.12
N SER A 40 12.62 9.92 18.96
CA SER A 40 13.27 8.69 18.49
C SER A 40 14.68 8.97 17.94
N SER A 41 15.57 7.99 17.94
CA SER A 41 16.81 8.05 17.17
C SER A 41 16.58 7.81 15.67
N PRO A 42 17.51 8.20 14.78
CA PRO A 42 17.44 7.88 13.35
C PRO A 42 17.20 6.39 13.04
N PHE A 43 17.89 5.50 13.76
CA PHE A 43 17.74 4.05 13.57
C PHE A 43 16.35 3.54 14.00
N GLU A 44 15.82 4.05 15.11
CA GLU A 44 14.47 3.71 15.56
C GLU A 44 13.39 4.25 14.61
N ALA A 45 13.61 5.43 14.03
CA ALA A 45 12.70 6.01 13.04
C ALA A 45 12.62 5.16 11.77
N ILE A 46 13.76 4.67 11.26
CA ILE A 46 13.83 3.75 10.12
C ILE A 46 13.11 2.44 10.46
N ALA A 47 13.46 1.78 11.56
CA ALA A 47 12.86 0.50 11.95
C ALA A 47 11.34 0.58 12.16
N ARG A 48 10.84 1.68 12.73
CA ARG A 48 9.39 1.91 12.89
C ARG A 48 8.69 2.13 11.55
N THR A 49 9.35 2.82 10.62
CA THR A 49 8.84 3.06 9.27
C THR A 49 8.75 1.75 8.50
N GLU A 50 9.80 0.92 8.55
CA GLU A 50 9.81 -0.43 7.97
C GLU A 50 8.68 -1.29 8.54
N SER A 51 8.54 -1.33 9.87
CA SER A 51 7.46 -2.09 10.52
C SER A 51 6.05 -1.59 10.13
N ALA A 52 5.87 -0.27 9.99
CA ALA A 52 4.59 0.30 9.53
C ALA A 52 4.30 -0.06 8.06
N ASN A 53 5.33 -0.08 7.21
CA ASN A 53 5.21 -0.47 5.80
C ASN A 53 4.93 -1.97 5.64
N ASP A 54 5.58 -2.82 6.45
CA ASP A 54 5.29 -4.25 6.51
C ASP A 54 3.85 -4.50 6.94
N ALA A 55 3.38 -3.82 7.99
CA ALA A 55 2.00 -3.93 8.44
C ALA A 55 1.01 -3.47 7.35
N ALA A 56 1.34 -2.41 6.60
CA ALA A 56 0.55 -1.94 5.47
C ALA A 56 0.42 -3.00 4.38
N TYR A 57 1.55 -3.61 4.01
CA TYR A 57 1.62 -4.63 2.99
C TYR A 57 0.85 -5.90 3.41
N GLN A 58 1.01 -6.34 4.65
CA GLN A 58 0.27 -7.48 5.19
C GLN A 58 -1.24 -7.22 5.23
N GLY A 59 -1.66 -6.00 5.56
CA GLY A 59 -3.08 -5.64 5.51
C GLY A 59 -3.65 -5.69 4.08
N TYR A 60 -2.91 -5.20 3.09
CA TYR A 60 -3.26 -5.36 1.68
C TYR A 60 -3.40 -6.85 1.29
N LEU A 61 -2.41 -7.68 1.63
CA LEU A 61 -2.45 -9.12 1.33
C LEU A 61 -3.66 -9.81 1.97
N ALA A 62 -4.03 -9.43 3.20
CA ALA A 62 -5.22 -9.96 3.86
C ALA A 62 -6.50 -9.64 3.07
N VAL A 63 -6.65 -8.40 2.59
CA VAL A 63 -7.80 -8.01 1.75
C VAL A 63 -7.80 -8.79 0.43
N GLN A 64 -6.66 -8.85 -0.25
CA GLN A 64 -6.54 -9.58 -1.52
C GLN A 64 -6.89 -11.06 -1.37
N ASN A 65 -6.37 -11.72 -0.33
CA ASN A 65 -6.64 -13.14 -0.07
C ASN A 65 -8.12 -13.41 0.24
N GLN A 66 -8.77 -12.54 1.03
CA GLN A 66 -10.20 -12.67 1.29
C GLN A 66 -11.05 -12.47 0.04
N ASN A 67 -10.68 -11.50 -0.81
CA ASN A 67 -11.36 -11.22 -2.07
C ASN A 67 -11.19 -12.38 -3.07
N ASN A 68 -10.01 -13.00 -3.13
CA ASN A 68 -9.78 -14.19 -3.94
C ASN A 68 -10.63 -15.36 -3.45
N ALA A 69 -10.60 -15.65 -2.14
CA ALA A 69 -11.39 -16.74 -1.55
C ALA A 69 -12.90 -16.59 -1.83
N LYS A 70 -13.45 -15.38 -1.70
CA LYS A 70 -14.86 -15.12 -2.02
C LYS A 70 -15.18 -15.29 -3.51
N SER A 71 -14.23 -14.97 -4.38
CA SER A 71 -14.38 -15.20 -5.83
C SER A 71 -14.42 -16.69 -6.12
N ASP A 72 -13.53 -17.46 -5.50
CA ASP A 72 -13.48 -18.92 -5.63
C ASP A 72 -14.78 -19.57 -5.14
N GLU A 73 -15.29 -19.16 -3.98
CA GLU A 73 -16.59 -19.62 -3.45
C GLU A 73 -17.74 -19.38 -4.44
N ALA A 74 -17.75 -18.25 -5.15
CA ALA A 74 -18.78 -17.96 -6.14
C ALA A 74 -18.65 -18.84 -7.39
N PHE A 75 -17.43 -19.12 -7.86
CA PHE A 75 -17.21 -20.04 -8.98
C PHE A 75 -17.50 -21.50 -8.62
N ASP A 76 -17.24 -21.90 -7.38
CA ASP A 76 -17.63 -23.22 -6.86
C ASP A 76 -19.15 -23.36 -6.84
N ALA A 77 -19.88 -22.35 -6.36
CA ALA A 77 -21.34 -22.35 -6.37
C ALA A 77 -21.93 -22.38 -7.80
N TYR A 78 -21.28 -21.71 -8.75
CA TYR A 78 -21.61 -21.81 -10.17
C TYR A 78 -21.41 -23.24 -10.69
N ARG A 79 -20.27 -23.87 -10.39
CA ARG A 79 -19.97 -25.25 -10.80
C ARG A 79 -21.01 -26.24 -10.26
N ASP A 80 -21.37 -26.13 -8.99
CA ASP A 80 -22.39 -26.97 -8.35
C ASP A 80 -23.79 -26.77 -8.97
N THR A 81 -24.07 -25.54 -9.44
CA THR A 81 -25.30 -25.23 -10.17
C THR A 81 -25.32 -25.91 -11.52
N CYS A 82 -24.24 -25.81 -12.29
CA CYS A 82 -24.08 -26.49 -13.56
C CYS A 82 -24.20 -28.01 -13.43
N GLU A 83 -23.54 -28.62 -12.45
CA GLU A 83 -23.58 -30.07 -12.25
C GLU A 83 -25.02 -30.56 -12.02
N ARG A 84 -25.72 -29.95 -11.07
CA ARG A 84 -27.12 -30.27 -10.74
C ARG A 84 -28.07 -30.05 -11.92
N ASN A 85 -27.92 -28.93 -12.62
CA ASN A 85 -28.77 -28.58 -13.74
C ASN A 85 -28.53 -29.48 -14.96
N ASN A 86 -27.26 -29.82 -15.24
CA ASN A 86 -26.91 -30.75 -16.31
C ASN A 86 -27.43 -32.17 -16.02
N ALA A 87 -27.33 -32.62 -14.77
CA ALA A 87 -27.90 -33.91 -14.35
C ALA A 87 -29.43 -33.92 -14.50
N ASN A 88 -30.10 -32.84 -14.09
CA ASN A 88 -31.55 -32.69 -14.25
C ASN A 88 -31.98 -32.68 -15.72
N SER A 89 -31.24 -31.96 -16.59
CA SER A 89 -31.48 -31.97 -18.02
C SER A 89 -31.27 -33.35 -18.65
N ALA A 90 -30.21 -34.07 -18.24
CA ALA A 90 -29.96 -35.43 -18.72
C ALA A 90 -31.11 -36.38 -18.32
N ALA A 91 -31.55 -36.32 -17.06
CA ALA A 91 -32.68 -37.12 -16.58
C ALA A 91 -33.98 -36.82 -17.35
N ALA A 92 -34.25 -35.55 -17.68
CA ALA A 92 -35.41 -35.18 -18.48
C ALA A 92 -35.37 -35.81 -19.90
N PHE A 93 -34.20 -35.81 -20.55
CA PHE A 93 -34.05 -36.47 -21.85
C PHE A 93 -34.11 -37.99 -21.76
N ASP A 94 -33.69 -38.60 -20.66
CA ASP A 94 -33.86 -40.03 -20.42
C ASP A 94 -35.34 -40.41 -20.23
N SER A 95 -36.12 -39.62 -19.48
CA SER A 95 -37.57 -39.78 -19.37
C SER A 95 -38.29 -39.61 -20.71
N TYR A 96 -37.85 -38.66 -21.55
CA TYR A 96 -38.36 -38.54 -22.91
C TYR A 96 -38.10 -39.80 -23.75
N ARG A 97 -36.87 -40.35 -23.70
CA ARG A 97 -36.52 -41.59 -24.42
C ARG A 97 -37.32 -42.80 -23.91
N ALA A 98 -37.68 -42.81 -22.63
CA ALA A 98 -38.54 -43.83 -22.04
C ALA A 98 -40.04 -43.66 -22.39
N GLY A 99 -40.43 -42.54 -23.03
CA GLY A 99 -41.82 -42.23 -23.35
C GLY A 99 -42.65 -41.71 -22.16
N GLU A 100 -42.01 -41.35 -21.06
CA GLU A 100 -42.63 -40.85 -19.82
C GLU A 100 -42.83 -39.32 -19.84
N MET A 101 -42.17 -38.64 -20.77
CA MET A 101 -42.18 -37.18 -20.94
C MET A 101 -42.20 -36.84 -22.43
N THR A 102 -42.81 -35.71 -22.80
CA THR A 102 -42.74 -35.19 -24.18
C THR A 102 -41.38 -34.56 -24.48
N TYR A 103 -41.05 -34.44 -25.77
CA TYR A 103 -39.81 -33.76 -26.18
C TYR A 103 -39.82 -32.29 -25.75
N GLU A 104 -40.97 -31.63 -25.90
CA GLU A 104 -41.17 -30.22 -25.56
C GLU A 104 -40.96 -29.97 -24.07
N GLU A 105 -41.42 -30.87 -23.20
CA GLU A 105 -41.18 -30.79 -21.75
C GLU A 105 -39.70 -30.96 -21.39
N ALA A 106 -39.01 -31.92 -22.02
CA ALA A 106 -37.59 -32.13 -21.79
C ALA A 106 -36.74 -30.92 -22.25
N VAL A 107 -37.10 -30.33 -23.40
CA VAL A 107 -36.47 -29.09 -23.89
C VAL A 107 -36.73 -27.93 -22.94
N ALA A 108 -37.96 -27.74 -22.47
CA ALA A 108 -38.28 -26.66 -21.53
C ALA A 108 -37.49 -26.77 -20.21
N ILE A 109 -37.26 -27.99 -19.72
CA ILE A 109 -36.40 -28.22 -18.55
C ILE A 109 -34.95 -27.83 -18.88
N LYS A 110 -34.43 -28.23 -20.05
CA LYS A 110 -33.08 -27.87 -20.48
C LYS A 110 -32.90 -26.36 -20.60
N GLU A 111 -33.79 -25.65 -21.29
CA GLU A 111 -33.69 -24.21 -21.48
C GLU A 111 -33.74 -23.46 -20.14
N LYS A 112 -34.61 -23.90 -19.21
CA LYS A 112 -34.67 -23.34 -17.85
C LYS A 112 -33.36 -23.54 -17.09
N ASN A 113 -32.77 -24.73 -17.20
CA ASN A 113 -31.51 -25.09 -16.55
C ASN A 113 -30.32 -24.33 -17.15
N ASP A 114 -30.25 -24.20 -18.48
CA ASP A 114 -29.24 -23.40 -19.17
C ASP A 114 -29.31 -21.93 -18.73
N LEU A 115 -30.51 -21.34 -18.70
CA LEU A 115 -30.70 -19.97 -18.23
C LEU A 115 -30.27 -19.78 -16.76
N ALA A 116 -30.49 -20.79 -15.92
CA ALA A 116 -30.03 -20.74 -14.53
C ALA A 116 -28.50 -20.84 -14.42
N ASN A 117 -27.84 -21.62 -15.30
CA ASN A 117 -26.39 -21.70 -15.38
C ASN A 117 -25.77 -20.37 -15.81
N ASP A 118 -26.33 -19.74 -16.86
CA ASP A 118 -25.87 -18.43 -17.36
C ASP A 118 -25.96 -17.36 -16.27
N LYS A 119 -27.08 -17.29 -15.55
CA LYS A 119 -27.25 -16.36 -14.42
C LYS A 119 -26.25 -16.61 -13.29
N ALA A 120 -25.95 -17.87 -12.99
CA ALA A 120 -24.95 -18.20 -11.97
C ALA A 120 -23.53 -17.82 -12.41
N TYR A 121 -23.21 -17.96 -13.70
CA TYR A 121 -21.94 -17.52 -14.26
C TYR A 121 -21.79 -15.99 -14.22
N ASP A 122 -22.79 -15.26 -14.68
CA ASP A 122 -22.81 -13.79 -14.67
C ASP A 122 -22.63 -13.24 -13.26
N PHE A 123 -23.28 -13.88 -12.27
CA PHE A 123 -23.13 -13.56 -10.87
C PHE A 123 -21.68 -13.76 -10.38
N ALA A 124 -21.09 -14.92 -10.65
CA ALA A 124 -19.70 -15.22 -10.26
C ALA A 124 -18.70 -14.24 -10.89
N CYS A 125 -18.89 -13.90 -12.17
CA CYS A 125 -18.06 -12.90 -12.86
C CYS A 125 -18.20 -11.51 -12.26
N SER A 126 -19.44 -11.07 -11.98
CA SER A 126 -19.69 -9.76 -11.35
C SER A 126 -19.03 -9.66 -9.98
N LEU A 127 -19.14 -10.72 -9.18
CA LEU A 127 -18.53 -10.79 -7.86
C LEU A 127 -17.00 -10.76 -7.94
N LYS A 128 -16.39 -11.52 -8.86
CA LYS A 128 -14.95 -11.47 -9.12
C LYS A 128 -14.51 -10.05 -9.50
N HIS A 129 -15.22 -9.39 -10.42
CA HIS A 129 -14.88 -8.03 -10.84
C HIS A 129 -14.93 -7.02 -9.68
N GLN A 130 -15.92 -7.14 -8.79
CA GLN A 130 -16.01 -6.30 -7.59
C GLN A 130 -14.86 -6.56 -6.61
N ASN A 131 -14.50 -7.83 -6.43
CA ASN A 131 -13.38 -8.27 -5.59
C ASN A 131 -12.03 -7.79 -6.12
N ASP A 132 -11.79 -7.92 -7.43
CA ASP A 132 -10.57 -7.43 -8.10
C ASP A 132 -10.45 -5.91 -7.88
N LYS A 133 -11.52 -5.16 -8.13
CA LYS A 133 -11.56 -3.70 -7.92
C LYS A 133 -11.33 -3.30 -6.47
N ALA A 134 -11.83 -4.06 -5.51
CA ALA A 134 -11.59 -3.81 -4.09
C ALA A 134 -10.12 -4.08 -3.71
N SER A 135 -9.52 -5.13 -4.28
CA SER A 135 -8.10 -5.45 -4.11
C SER A 135 -7.19 -4.37 -4.71
N ASP A 136 -7.54 -3.84 -5.89
CA ASP A 136 -6.79 -2.74 -6.52
C ASP A 136 -6.80 -1.49 -5.63
N LYS A 137 -7.96 -1.13 -5.06
CA LYS A 137 -8.06 -0.01 -4.11
C LYS A 137 -7.26 -0.25 -2.83
N ALA A 138 -7.23 -1.48 -2.32
CA ALA A 138 -6.41 -1.83 -1.17
C ALA A 138 -4.92 -1.70 -1.49
N TYR A 139 -4.50 -2.09 -2.69
CA TYR A 139 -3.13 -1.90 -3.15
C TYR A 139 -2.76 -0.42 -3.28
N GLU A 140 -3.63 0.41 -3.87
CA GLU A 140 -3.45 1.87 -3.92
C GLU A 140 -3.34 2.49 -2.53
N ALA A 141 -4.18 2.06 -1.58
CA ALA A 141 -4.12 2.53 -0.20
C ALA A 141 -2.81 2.16 0.49
N TYR A 142 -2.32 0.93 0.26
CA TYR A 142 -1.00 0.50 0.70
C TYR A 142 0.11 1.39 0.12
N LEU A 143 0.14 1.62 -1.19
CA LEU A 143 1.17 2.44 -1.84
C LEU A 143 1.18 3.88 -1.29
N ASN A 144 0.01 4.48 -1.11
CA ASN A 144 -0.11 5.82 -0.53
C ASN A 144 0.41 5.87 0.90
N ALA A 145 0.14 4.85 1.71
CA ALA A 145 0.64 4.78 3.07
C ALA A 145 2.16 4.54 3.11
N PHE A 146 2.69 3.69 2.23
CA PHE A 146 4.12 3.43 2.10
C PHE A 146 4.89 4.71 1.75
N ASP A 147 4.41 5.44 0.74
CA ASP A 147 4.99 6.72 0.32
C ASP A 147 4.92 7.77 1.44
N ALA A 148 3.77 7.88 2.11
CA ALA A 148 3.61 8.81 3.23
C ALA A 148 4.55 8.48 4.41
N ASN A 149 4.67 7.21 4.78
CA ASN A 149 5.56 6.76 5.85
C ASN A 149 7.04 7.05 5.50
N THR A 150 7.44 6.77 4.26
CA THR A 150 8.81 7.02 3.78
C THR A 150 9.13 8.51 3.79
N LYS A 151 8.23 9.35 3.25
CA LYS A 151 8.38 10.82 3.29
C LYS A 151 8.50 11.36 4.71
N THR A 152 7.68 10.86 5.62
CA THR A 152 7.75 11.22 7.04
C THR A 152 9.13 10.86 7.63
N CYS A 153 9.66 9.67 7.32
CA CYS A 153 10.99 9.25 7.77
C CYS A 153 12.11 10.12 7.20
N ASP A 154 12.09 10.40 5.89
CA ASP A 154 13.09 11.24 5.24
C ASP A 154 13.12 12.65 5.84
N GLN A 155 11.94 13.26 6.06
CA GLN A 155 11.83 14.58 6.70
C GLN A 155 12.37 14.56 8.13
N PHE A 156 12.08 13.50 8.89
CA PHE A 156 12.61 13.35 10.24
C PHE A 156 14.14 13.27 10.24
N LEU A 157 14.73 12.47 9.35
CA LEU A 157 16.18 12.31 9.22
C LEU A 157 16.86 13.62 8.77
N GLN A 158 16.28 14.34 7.82
CA GLN A 158 16.77 15.66 7.41
C GLN A 158 16.76 16.67 8.57
N ASN A 159 15.70 16.71 9.36
CA ASN A 159 15.60 17.62 10.51
C ASN A 159 16.60 17.28 11.61
N GLN A 160 16.83 15.99 11.91
CA GLN A 160 17.86 15.55 12.85
C GLN A 160 19.27 15.99 12.42
N ASN A 161 19.60 15.82 11.13
CA ASN A 161 20.90 16.25 10.60
C ASN A 161 21.08 17.77 10.68
N ASN A 162 20.02 18.55 10.39
CA ASN A 162 20.06 20.01 10.47
C ASN A 162 20.18 20.52 11.92
N CYS A 163 19.46 19.92 12.87
CA CYS A 163 19.59 20.25 14.30
C CYS A 163 21.00 19.92 14.81
N SER A 164 21.53 18.74 14.47
CA SER A 164 22.89 18.34 14.87
C SER A 164 23.96 19.31 14.35
N LEU A 165 23.81 19.84 13.13
CA LEU A 165 24.70 20.85 12.58
C LEU A 165 24.54 22.21 13.28
N SER A 166 23.30 22.63 13.54
CA SER A 166 23.01 23.90 14.25
C SER A 166 23.56 23.87 15.68
N ASP A 167 23.40 22.77 16.41
CA ASP A 167 23.92 22.63 17.79
C ASP A 167 25.45 22.62 17.82
N THR A 168 26.08 22.04 16.79
CA THR A 168 27.54 22.05 16.63
C THR A 168 28.05 23.47 16.34
N VAL A 169 27.38 24.22 15.45
CA VAL A 169 27.73 25.62 15.15
C VAL A 169 27.49 26.52 16.36
N SER A 170 26.37 26.37 17.07
CA SER A 170 26.09 27.12 18.29
C SER A 170 27.11 26.83 19.39
N SER A 171 27.46 25.55 19.62
CA SER A 171 28.47 25.16 20.62
C SER A 171 29.85 25.73 20.29
N ASN A 172 30.25 25.70 19.02
CA ASN A 172 31.49 26.31 18.55
C ASN A 172 31.48 27.85 18.65
N LEU A 173 30.31 28.49 18.51
CA LEU A 173 30.16 29.93 18.67
C LEU A 173 30.27 30.34 20.14
N THR A 174 29.65 29.60 21.07
CA THR A 174 29.80 29.83 22.52
C THR A 174 31.22 29.59 23.01
N ASN A 175 31.91 28.55 22.51
CA ASN A 175 33.30 28.27 22.87
C ASN A 175 34.28 29.34 22.36
N ASN A 176 33.97 30.04 21.26
CA ASN A 176 34.78 31.18 20.79
C ASN A 176 34.50 32.49 21.54
N LEU A 177 33.38 32.59 22.26
CA LEU A 177 33.02 33.76 23.07
C LEU A 177 33.55 33.67 24.52
N GLU A 178 33.88 32.48 25.02
CA GLU A 178 34.49 32.29 26.34
C GLU A 178 36.03 32.41 26.37
N LEU A 179 36.68 32.64 25.22
CA LEU A 179 38.14 32.82 25.09
C LEU A 179 38.56 34.28 24.87
N SER A 180 37.85 35.25 25.45
CA SER A 180 38.38 36.61 25.64
C SER A 180 38.81 36.83 27.09
N PRO A 181 40.09 36.66 27.43
CA PRO A 181 40.65 37.32 28.60
C PRO A 181 40.94 38.78 28.26
N GLU A 182 40.27 39.70 28.96
CA GLU A 182 40.83 41.01 29.25
C GLU A 182 42.19 40.83 29.93
N ASN A 183 43.25 41.37 29.34
CA ASN A 183 44.23 42.16 30.10
C ASN A 183 45.15 42.99 29.19
N THR A 184 45.43 44.16 29.72
CA THR A 184 46.10 45.36 29.23
C THR A 184 47.62 45.31 29.02
N ALA A 185 48.08 46.24 28.15
CA ALA A 185 49.29 47.10 28.23
C ALA A 185 50.56 46.76 27.40
N ASP A 186 50.80 47.66 26.42
CA ASP A 186 52.04 48.30 25.90
C ASP A 186 53.39 47.57 25.91
N ALA A 187 54.03 47.45 24.72
CA ALA A 187 55.04 48.41 24.21
C ALA A 187 55.75 47.87 22.93
N GLU A 188 55.87 48.75 21.93
CA GLU A 188 56.97 49.03 20.94
C GLU A 188 57.94 47.88 20.54
N GLU A 189 58.42 47.68 19.29
CA GLU A 189 58.79 48.58 18.19
C GLU A 189 59.19 47.71 16.96
N GLN A 190 58.86 48.17 15.73
CA GLN A 190 59.55 48.01 14.41
C GLN A 190 60.06 46.62 13.92
N GLU A 191 60.11 46.26 12.63
CA GLU A 191 60.23 47.01 11.37
C GLU A 191 59.80 46.13 10.16
N ALA A 192 59.74 46.78 8.99
CA ALA A 192 59.06 46.45 7.74
C ALA A 192 59.68 45.38 6.82
N ALA A 193 58.84 44.84 5.93
CA ALA A 193 58.99 44.75 4.45
C ALA A 193 57.72 44.08 3.91
N GLU A 194 56.84 44.77 3.16
CA GLU A 194 56.84 44.90 1.68
C GLU A 194 57.05 43.57 0.94
N LEU A 195 56.33 43.15 -0.09
CA LEU A 195 55.22 43.66 -0.92
C LEU A 195 54.87 42.48 -1.87
N ASN A 196 53.67 42.56 -2.45
CA ASN A 196 53.27 42.06 -3.78
C ASN A 196 52.75 40.63 -4.01
N GLU A 197 51.46 40.63 -4.42
CA GLU A 197 50.90 40.12 -5.69
C GLU A 197 51.12 38.63 -5.98
N GLU A 198 50.11 37.76 -5.83
CA GLU A 198 48.96 37.60 -6.74
C GLU A 198 49.38 37.41 -8.21
N GLU A 199 49.56 36.16 -8.65
CA GLU A 199 48.75 35.56 -9.73
C GLU A 199 49.23 34.13 -10.12
N ALA A 200 48.25 33.21 -10.15
CA ALA A 200 48.00 32.15 -11.15
C ALA A 200 49.05 31.01 -11.35
N PRO A 201 48.75 29.87 -12.02
CA PRO A 201 47.56 29.59 -12.85
C PRO A 201 46.93 28.16 -12.77
N GLU A 202 45.77 28.06 -13.43
CA GLU A 202 45.32 27.00 -14.35
C GLU A 202 44.97 25.55 -13.90
N GLU A 203 43.69 25.23 -14.15
CA GLU A 203 43.15 24.08 -14.90
C GLU A 203 43.67 22.65 -14.64
N ASN A 204 42.77 21.73 -14.29
CA ASN A 204 42.33 20.75 -15.31
C ASN A 204 41.04 19.98 -14.97
N ALA A 205 40.41 19.56 -16.05
CA ALA A 205 39.09 18.96 -16.20
C ALA A 205 39.02 17.44 -15.94
N SER A 206 37.82 16.95 -15.60
CA SER A 206 37.14 15.75 -16.16
C SER A 206 36.03 15.33 -15.19
N SER A 207 34.75 15.38 -15.54
CA SER A 207 34.01 14.58 -16.54
C SER A 207 34.04 13.06 -16.29
N SER A 208 32.84 12.51 -16.10
CA SER A 208 32.35 11.16 -16.44
C SER A 208 33.13 9.94 -15.90
N LEU A 209 32.57 9.10 -15.02
CA LEU A 209 31.52 8.12 -15.32
C LEU A 209 31.64 7.51 -16.73
N ARG A 210 32.54 6.53 -16.88
CA ARG A 210 32.21 5.16 -17.30
C ARG A 210 33.40 4.23 -17.09
#